data_AF-A0A529XPF8-F1
#
_entry.id   AF-A0A529XPF8-F1
#
_cell.length_a   1.000
_cell.length_b   1.000
_cell.length_c   1.000
_cell.angle_alpha   90.00
_cell.angle_beta   90.00
_cell.angle_gamma   90.00
#
_symmetry.space_group_name_H-M   'P 1'
#
loop_
_entity.id
_entity.type
_entity.pdbx_description
1 polymer ?
#
loop_
_entity_poly.entity_id
_entity_poly.type
_entity_poly.pdbx_seq_one_letter_code
_entity_poly.pdbx_strand_id
1 'polypeptide(L)'
;YGVSKNFVESLSRLYWDKFGIETVCLRIFSSFPEPADRRMLWSYLSFADCVRLVEASLTAPRVGHTISFGISDNKLKMVDNSGAGHLGFIPQDSAEPYRAAVEAKTLIPDQKRPSVKYLGGWFCELGHPDDKAAE
;
A
#
# COMPACT_ATOMS: atom_id res chain seq x y z
N TYR A 1 12.67 6.01 4.97
CA TYR A 1 11.30 6.27 4.49
C TYR A 1 10.22 5.69 5.41
N GLY A 2 10.09 4.36 5.54
CA GLY A 2 8.98 3.76 6.33
C GLY A 2 8.87 4.26 7.78
N VAL A 3 10.01 4.49 8.45
CA VAL A 3 10.05 5.06 9.81
C VAL A 3 9.32 6.42 9.90
N SER A 4 9.50 7.31 8.93
CA SER A 4 8.82 8.62 8.97
C SER A 4 7.32 8.49 8.74
N LYS A 5 6.85 7.47 8.02
CA LYS A 5 5.41 7.18 7.88
C LYS A 5 4.83 6.64 9.19
N ASN A 6 5.53 5.73 9.87
CA ASN A 6 5.12 5.25 11.21
C ASN A 6 5.05 6.39 12.24
N PHE A 7 5.96 7.37 12.15
CA PHE A 7 5.89 8.58 12.98
C PHE A 7 4.58 9.34 12.76
N VAL A 8 4.19 9.59 11.50
CA VAL A 8 2.94 10.32 11.19
C VAL A 8 1.69 9.51 11.57
N GLU A 9 1.71 8.18 11.45
CA GLU A 9 0.62 7.34 11.95
C GLU A 9 0.49 7.42 13.48
N SER A 10 1.62 7.37 14.21
CA SER A 10 1.63 7.54 15.67
C SER A 10 1.19 8.95 16.09
N LEU A 11 1.62 9.97 15.34
CA LEU A 11 1.25 11.36 15.57
C LEU A 11 -0.25 11.55 15.39
N SER A 12 -0.83 11.06 14.28
CA SER A 12 -2.27 11.14 14.06
C SER A 12 -3.06 10.39 15.13
N ARG A 13 -2.55 9.26 15.65
CA ARG A 13 -3.18 8.55 16.77
C ARG A 13 -3.26 9.41 18.02
N LEU A 14 -2.15 10.10 18.37
CA LEU A 14 -2.12 11.03 19.49
C LEU A 14 -3.17 12.15 19.34
N TYR A 15 -3.29 12.72 18.13
CA TYR A 15 -4.21 13.82 17.87
C TYR A 15 -5.68 13.38 17.86
N TRP A 16 -5.95 12.16 17.44
CA TRP A 16 -7.27 11.56 17.61
C TRP A 16 -7.63 11.42 19.10
N ASP A 17 -6.76 10.78 19.90
CA ASP A 17 -7.08 10.48 21.30
C ASP A 17 -7.17 11.73 22.19
N LYS A 18 -6.34 12.74 21.95
CA LYS A 18 -6.30 13.96 22.78
C LYS A 18 -7.21 15.06 22.28
N PHE A 19 -7.40 15.18 20.97
CA PHE A 19 -7.99 16.36 20.36
C PHE A 19 -9.14 16.04 19.40
N GLY A 20 -9.48 14.76 19.22
CA GLY A 20 -10.58 14.34 18.36
C GLY A 20 -10.35 14.56 16.88
N ILE A 21 -9.09 14.78 16.44
CA ILE A 21 -8.79 14.91 15.01
C ILE A 21 -8.85 13.53 14.37
N GLU A 22 -9.88 13.31 13.57
CA GLU A 22 -10.04 12.09 12.80
C GLU A 22 -8.97 11.98 11.70
N THR A 23 -8.48 10.77 11.43
CA THR A 23 -7.46 10.51 10.42
C THR A 23 -7.64 9.11 9.84
N VAL A 24 -7.58 9.02 8.51
CA VAL A 24 -7.41 7.75 7.80
C VAL A 24 -5.98 7.64 7.28
N CYS A 25 -5.22 6.70 7.83
CA CYS A 25 -3.87 6.37 7.40
C CYS A 25 -3.92 5.43 6.19
N LEU A 26 -3.80 5.98 4.98
CA LEU A 26 -3.76 5.22 3.73
C LEU A 26 -2.36 4.67 3.48
N ARG A 27 -2.15 3.39 3.81
CA ARG A 27 -0.90 2.66 3.53
C ARG A 27 -0.88 2.25 2.06
N ILE A 28 -0.49 3.18 1.20
CA ILE A 28 -0.37 2.96 -0.24
C ILE A 28 0.77 1.98 -0.52
N PHE A 29 0.47 0.92 -1.26
CA PHE A 29 1.50 0.02 -1.78
C PHE A 29 2.05 0.51 -3.12
N SER A 30 1.38 0.22 -4.23
CA SER A 30 1.90 0.51 -5.57
C SER A 30 0.84 1.17 -6.44
N SER A 31 0.75 2.49 -6.36
CA SER A 31 -0.19 3.31 -7.14
C SER A 31 0.46 3.80 -8.44
N PHE A 32 0.10 3.18 -9.56
CA PHE A 32 0.71 3.40 -10.88
C PHE A 32 -0.33 3.25 -12.00
N PRO A 33 -0.03 3.68 -13.25
CA PRO A 33 -0.91 3.41 -14.38
C PRO A 33 -1.15 1.90 -14.61
N GLU A 34 -0.10 1.08 -14.49
CA GLU A 34 -0.16 -0.38 -14.57
C GLU A 34 0.89 -1.04 -13.64
N PRO A 35 0.73 -2.32 -13.26
CA PRO A 35 1.73 -3.06 -12.49
C PRO A 35 3.06 -3.19 -13.26
N ALA A 36 4.16 -2.72 -12.68
CA ALA A 36 5.48 -2.74 -13.32
C ALA A 36 6.21 -4.07 -13.17
N ASP A 37 5.95 -4.81 -12.08
CA ASP A 37 6.65 -6.05 -11.73
C ASP A 37 5.72 -7.08 -11.07
N ARG A 38 6.25 -8.29 -10.82
CA ARG A 38 5.49 -9.40 -10.21
C ARG A 38 4.99 -9.11 -8.80
N ARG A 39 5.67 -8.24 -8.02
CA ARG A 39 5.20 -7.85 -6.68
C ARG A 39 3.95 -6.98 -6.79
N MET A 40 3.92 -6.08 -7.78
CA MET A 40 2.75 -5.24 -8.01
C MET A 40 1.48 -6.04 -8.35
N LEU A 41 1.58 -7.29 -8.82
CA LEU A 41 0.40 -8.13 -9.08
C LEU A 41 -0.46 -8.40 -7.82
N TRP A 42 0.09 -8.28 -6.61
CA TRP A 42 -0.71 -8.29 -5.38
C TRP A 42 -0.84 -6.90 -4.74
N SER A 43 0.14 -6.01 -4.97
CA SER A 43 0.25 -4.73 -4.26
C SER A 43 -0.25 -3.52 -5.07
N TYR A 44 -0.78 -3.74 -6.27
CA TYR A 44 -1.26 -2.70 -7.16
C TYR A 44 -2.46 -1.94 -6.58
N LEU A 45 -2.48 -0.64 -6.83
CA LEU A 45 -3.60 0.26 -6.59
C LEU A 45 -3.77 1.08 -7.87
N SER A 46 -4.91 0.98 -8.54
CA SER A 46 -5.18 1.86 -9.68
C SER A 46 -5.34 3.30 -9.20
N PHE A 47 -5.14 4.27 -10.09
CA PHE A 47 -5.44 5.67 -9.75
C PHE A 47 -6.92 5.88 -9.44
N ALA A 48 -7.82 5.19 -10.12
CA ALA A 48 -9.26 5.31 -9.86
C ALA A 48 -9.63 4.74 -8.48
N ASP A 49 -9.08 3.60 -8.07
CA ASP A 49 -9.28 3.06 -6.73
C ASP A 49 -8.59 3.90 -5.65
N CYS A 50 -7.46 4.52 -5.95
CA CYS A 50 -6.84 5.48 -5.04
C CYS A 50 -7.77 6.67 -4.78
N VAL A 51 -8.42 7.20 -5.82
CA VAL A 51 -9.44 8.26 -5.70
C VAL A 51 -10.64 7.77 -4.89
N ARG A 52 -11.21 6.60 -5.22
CA ARG A 52 -12.35 6.02 -4.48
C ARG A 52 -12.03 5.80 -3.00
N LEU A 53 -10.81 5.38 -2.67
CA LEU A 53 -10.36 5.20 -1.29
C LEU A 53 -10.29 6.53 -0.54
N VAL A 54 -9.79 7.60 -1.19
CA VAL A 54 -9.78 8.94 -0.61
C VAL A 54 -11.20 9.48 -0.46
N GLU A 55 -12.06 9.32 -1.46
CA GLU A 55 -13.48 9.72 -1.40
C GLU A 55 -14.20 9.02 -0.24
N ALA A 56 -14.04 7.70 -0.10
CA ALA A 56 -14.59 6.94 1.00
C ALA A 56 -14.08 7.45 2.38
N SER A 57 -12.79 7.78 2.46
CA SER A 57 -12.17 8.32 3.68
C SER A 57 -12.69 9.71 4.06
N LEU A 58 -13.12 10.51 3.08
CA LEU A 58 -13.63 11.88 3.30
C LEU A 58 -15.15 11.91 3.55
N THR A 59 -15.88 10.89 3.10
CA THR A 59 -17.35 10.88 3.11
C THR A 59 -17.97 9.90 4.10
N ALA A 60 -17.17 9.01 4.69
CA ALA A 60 -17.62 8.14 5.76
C ALA A 60 -18.16 8.96 6.95
N PRO A 61 -19.32 8.61 7.55
CA PRO A 61 -19.93 9.40 8.62
C PRO A 61 -19.06 9.60 9.85
N ARG A 62 -18.13 8.67 10.09
CA ARG A 62 -17.13 8.72 11.15
C ARG A 62 -15.95 7.85 10.76
N VAL A 63 -14.73 8.34 10.90
CA VAL A 63 -13.52 7.57 10.54
C VAL A 63 -12.61 7.29 11.73
N GLY A 64 -12.70 8.05 12.83
CA GLY A 64 -11.83 7.90 13.99
C GLY A 64 -10.35 7.96 13.61
N HIS A 65 -9.55 7.04 14.17
CA HIS A 65 -8.19 6.75 13.69
C HIS A 65 -8.19 5.38 13.00
N THR A 66 -8.18 5.38 11.68
CA THR A 66 -8.33 4.16 10.86
C THR A 66 -7.11 3.94 10.00
N ILE A 67 -6.60 2.72 9.95
CA ILE A 67 -5.56 2.30 9.01
C ILE A 67 -6.24 1.53 7.89
N SER A 68 -6.00 1.93 6.65
CA SER A 68 -6.46 1.22 5.45
C SER A 68 -5.30 0.96 4.51
N PHE A 69 -5.17 -0.27 4.02
CA PHE A 69 -4.19 -0.64 3.01
C PHE A 69 -4.71 -0.29 1.62
N GLY A 70 -3.99 0.60 0.93
CA GLY A 70 -4.33 1.02 -0.42
C GLY A 70 -3.90 0.00 -1.46
N ILE A 71 -4.81 -0.92 -1.78
CA ILE A 71 -4.72 -1.89 -2.88
C ILE A 71 -6.06 -1.97 -3.63
N SER A 72 -6.00 -2.24 -4.92
CA SER A 72 -7.14 -2.60 -5.76
C SER A 72 -7.64 -4.02 -5.45
N ASP A 73 -8.66 -4.51 -6.15
CA ASP A 73 -9.19 -5.87 -6.00
C ASP A 73 -8.28 -6.92 -6.66
N ASN A 74 -7.01 -6.94 -6.28
CA ASN A 74 -6.03 -7.89 -6.78
C ASN A 74 -6.34 -9.30 -6.27
N LYS A 75 -6.12 -10.32 -7.10
CA LYS A 75 -6.46 -11.71 -6.78
C LYS A 75 -5.76 -12.24 -5.53
N LEU A 76 -4.52 -11.82 -5.28
CA LEU A 76 -3.76 -12.18 -4.09
C LEU A 76 -3.90 -11.11 -3.03
N LYS A 77 -4.43 -11.48 -1.86
CA LYS A 77 -4.60 -10.60 -0.71
C LYS A 77 -3.53 -10.90 0.35
N MET A 78 -2.54 -10.02 0.46
CA MET A 78 -1.45 -10.13 1.46
C MET A 78 -1.71 -9.32 2.73
N VAL A 79 -2.78 -8.52 2.73
CA VAL A 79 -3.17 -7.61 3.81
C VAL A 79 -4.68 -7.71 4.02
N ASP A 80 -5.11 -7.47 5.25
CA ASP A 80 -6.52 -7.48 5.64
C ASP A 80 -7.01 -6.04 5.90
N ASN A 81 -8.11 -5.66 5.25
CA ASN A 81 -8.77 -4.36 5.39
C ASN A 81 -10.08 -4.45 6.18
N SER A 82 -10.39 -5.59 6.81
CA SER A 82 -11.62 -5.77 7.60
C SER A 82 -11.81 -4.69 8.67
N GLY A 83 -10.71 -4.25 9.31
CA GLY A 83 -10.72 -3.16 10.30
C GLY A 83 -10.99 -1.75 9.75
N ALA A 84 -11.01 -1.58 8.42
CA ALA A 84 -11.34 -0.32 7.74
C ALA A 84 -12.66 -0.39 6.96
N GLY A 85 -13.44 -1.47 7.11
CA GLY A 85 -14.67 -1.69 6.34
C GLY A 85 -15.74 -0.60 6.54
N HIS A 86 -15.73 0.09 7.68
CA HIS A 86 -16.64 1.21 7.96
C HIS A 86 -16.40 2.44 7.07
N LEU A 87 -15.27 2.52 6.37
CA LEU A 87 -15.04 3.57 5.38
C LEU A 87 -15.94 3.40 4.15
N GLY A 88 -16.45 2.20 3.88
CA GLY A 88 -17.27 1.92 2.69
C GLY A 88 -16.47 1.86 1.38
N PHE A 89 -15.14 1.79 1.44
CA PHE A 89 -14.31 1.61 0.26
C PHE A 89 -14.44 0.19 -0.30
N ILE A 90 -14.86 0.09 -1.57
CA ILE A 90 -14.91 -1.16 -2.34
C ILE A 90 -14.08 -0.95 -3.62
N PRO A 91 -12.88 -1.55 -3.73
CA PRO A 91 -12.07 -1.42 -4.94
C PRO A 91 -12.78 -2.05 -6.15
N GLN A 92 -12.62 -1.44 -7.32
CA GLN A 92 -13.29 -1.86 -8.56
C GLN A 92 -12.31 -2.36 -9.63
N ASP A 93 -11.02 -2.03 -9.50
CA ASP A 93 -10.01 -2.42 -10.48
C ASP A 93 -9.20 -3.63 -9.98
N SER A 94 -8.40 -4.24 -10.84
CA SER A 94 -7.57 -5.40 -10.49
C SER A 94 -6.29 -5.43 -11.30
N ALA A 95 -5.23 -6.00 -10.74
CA ALA A 95 -3.99 -6.28 -11.47
C ALA A 95 -4.10 -7.48 -12.44
N GLU A 96 -5.15 -8.31 -12.35
CA GLU A 96 -5.24 -9.56 -13.11
C GLU A 96 -5.16 -9.40 -14.64
N PRO A 97 -5.77 -8.38 -15.28
CA PRO A 97 -5.64 -8.16 -16.72
C PRO A 97 -4.17 -7.98 -17.18
N TYR A 98 -3.29 -7.50 -16.29
CA TYR A 98 -1.88 -7.24 -16.58
C TYR A 98 -0.98 -8.46 -16.31
N ARG A 99 -1.49 -9.50 -15.62
CA ARG A 99 -0.69 -10.62 -15.11
C ARG A 99 0.16 -11.29 -16.18
N ALA A 100 -0.47 -11.72 -17.29
CA ALA A 100 0.23 -12.42 -18.36
C ALA A 100 1.36 -11.58 -18.98
N ALA A 101 1.10 -10.29 -19.22
CA ALA A 101 2.10 -9.37 -19.78
C ALA A 101 3.26 -9.13 -18.81
N VAL A 102 2.97 -8.94 -17.51
CA VAL A 102 3.99 -8.77 -16.46
C VAL A 102 4.85 -10.02 -16.32
N GLU A 103 4.23 -11.20 -16.26
CA GLU A 103 4.94 -12.46 -16.11
C GLU A 103 5.78 -12.80 -17.35
N ALA A 104 5.33 -12.43 -18.55
CA ALA A 104 6.11 -12.59 -19.78
C ALA A 104 7.33 -11.67 -19.85
N LYS A 105 7.23 -10.43 -19.32
CA LYS A 105 8.31 -9.42 -19.38
C LYS A 105 9.26 -9.45 -18.17
N THR A 106 9.00 -10.28 -17.16
CA THR A 106 9.80 -10.33 -15.92
C THR A 106 10.21 -11.75 -15.56
N LEU A 107 11.46 -11.91 -15.10
CA LEU A 107 11.95 -13.19 -14.58
C LEU A 107 11.24 -13.55 -13.28
N ILE A 108 11.14 -14.85 -13.00
CA ILE A 108 10.73 -15.35 -11.68
C ILE A 108 11.86 -15.00 -10.70
N PRO A 109 11.59 -14.22 -9.64
CA PRO A 109 12.65 -13.82 -8.72
C PRO A 109 12.99 -14.96 -7.75
N ASP A 110 14.24 -14.97 -7.26
CA ASP A 110 14.66 -15.88 -6.20
C ASP A 110 13.84 -15.60 -4.92
N GLN A 111 13.15 -16.63 -4.44
CA GLN A 111 12.28 -16.59 -3.27
C GLN A 111 13.02 -16.22 -1.97
N LYS A 112 14.35 -16.40 -1.92
CA LYS A 112 15.16 -16.05 -0.76
C LYS A 112 15.53 -14.57 -0.71
N ARG A 113 15.35 -13.82 -1.81
CA ARG A 113 15.65 -12.39 -1.82
C ARG A 113 14.77 -11.62 -0.83
N PRO A 114 15.33 -10.68 -0.05
CA PRO A 114 14.54 -9.83 0.85
C PRO A 114 13.39 -9.12 0.14
N SER A 115 13.59 -8.71 -1.13
CA SER A 115 12.55 -8.07 -1.95
C SER A 115 11.35 -8.95 -2.31
N VAL A 116 11.49 -10.28 -2.21
CA VAL A 116 10.39 -11.23 -2.43
C VAL A 116 9.78 -11.65 -1.10
N LYS A 117 10.62 -11.84 -0.08
CA LYS A 117 10.22 -12.34 1.24
C LYS A 117 9.39 -11.34 2.03
N TYR A 118 9.66 -10.04 1.90
CA TYR A 118 9.05 -9.00 2.72
C TYR A 118 8.17 -8.05 1.90
N LEU A 119 7.10 -7.54 2.53
CA LEU A 119 6.11 -6.66 1.90
C LEU A 119 6.72 -5.39 1.27
N GLY A 120 7.82 -4.90 1.86
CA GLY A 120 8.53 -3.69 1.42
C GLY A 120 9.16 -3.79 0.04
N GLY A 121 9.29 -4.99 -0.54
CA GLY A 121 9.89 -5.16 -1.85
C GLY A 121 11.37 -4.76 -1.85
N TRP A 122 11.83 -4.19 -2.96
CA TRP A 122 13.22 -3.77 -3.14
C TRP A 122 13.74 -2.77 -2.09
N PHE A 123 12.85 -2.05 -1.38
CA PHE A 123 13.25 -1.23 -0.22
C PHE A 123 13.96 -2.04 0.87
N CYS A 124 13.67 -3.34 1.00
CA CYS A 124 14.31 -4.23 1.97
C CYS A 124 15.74 -4.65 1.57
N GLU A 125 16.22 -4.23 0.40
CA GLU A 125 17.56 -4.51 -0.10
C GLU A 125 18.44 -3.26 -0.14
N LEU A 126 17.88 -2.10 0.21
CA LEU A 126 18.64 -0.86 0.28
C LEU A 126 19.51 -0.82 1.54
N GLY A 127 20.76 -0.37 1.36
CA GLY A 127 21.63 0.02 2.47
C GLY A 127 21.16 1.30 3.16
N HIS A 128 21.93 1.78 4.14
CA HIS A 128 21.61 3.06 4.77
C HIS A 128 21.77 4.18 3.73
N PRO A 129 20.82 5.12 3.60
CA PRO A 129 20.87 6.15 2.56
C PRO A 129 22.06 7.11 2.69
N ASP A 130 22.66 7.20 3.87
CA ASP A 130 23.86 8.00 4.15
C ASP A 130 25.18 7.23 3.95
N ASP A 131 25.12 5.92 3.68
CA ASP A 131 26.31 5.16 3.30
C ASP A 131 26.76 5.63 1.90
N LYS A 132 28.06 5.81 1.73
CA LYS A 132 28.60 6.09 0.39
C LYS A 132 28.31 4.90 -0.53
N ALA A 133 27.91 5.18 -1.77
CA ALA A 133 27.88 4.14 -2.79
C ALA A 133 29.26 3.49 -2.85
N ALA A 134 29.31 2.16 -2.82
CA ALA A 134 30.56 1.44 -3.02
C ALA A 134 31.16 1.91 -4.36
N GLU A 135 32.38 2.45 -4.32
CA GLU A 135 33.16 2.81 -5.51
C GLU A 135 33.41 1.59 -6.40
#